data_AF-A0A4P6FUC0-F1
#
_entry.id   AF-A0A4P6FUC0-F1
#
_cell.length_a   1.000
_cell.length_b   1.000
_cell.length_c   1.000
_cell.angle_alpha   90.00
_cell.angle_beta   90.00
_cell.angle_gamma   90.00
#
_symmetry.space_group_name_H-M   'P 1'
#
loop_
_entity.id
_entity.type
_entity.pdbx_description
1 polymer ?
#
loop_
_entity_poly.entity_id
_entity_poly.type
_entity_poly.pdbx_seq_one_letter_code
_entity_poly.pdbx_strand_id
1 'polypeptide(L)'
;MPDLFASLAARLPKHDPAPSSDGGALDFAIGVALALGGVAAVQIYRLRRVVDAITADIEPLFPRSPRERIAVVPLCLNAGFSEELFFRLALPLLVADVTGSAAIGFGVALAAFGLMHAYQGWKGVVGTTLVGGLLTVHYLQHGALLWLMGVHAAIDLVALIVRPWIAGRMVGRRAMAA
;
A
#
# COMPACT_ATOMS: atom_id res chain seq x y z
N MET A 1 -18.76 -6.83 -3.46
CA MET A 1 -18.51 -5.48 -4.00
C MET A 1 -19.84 -4.93 -4.52
N PRO A 2 -20.12 -3.62 -4.43
CA PRO A 2 -21.32 -3.02 -5.00
C PRO A 2 -21.45 -3.20 -6.52
N ASP A 3 -22.67 -3.37 -7.03
CA ASP A 3 -22.94 -3.60 -8.46
C ASP A 3 -22.51 -2.41 -9.35
N LEU A 4 -22.60 -1.20 -8.83
CA LEU A 4 -22.12 0.03 -9.50
C LEU A 4 -20.64 -0.07 -9.91
N PHE A 5 -19.83 -0.85 -9.20
CA PHE A 5 -18.42 -1.05 -9.53
C PHE A 5 -18.17 -2.22 -10.48
N ALA A 6 -19.13 -3.14 -10.63
CA ALA A 6 -18.95 -4.39 -11.37
C ALA A 6 -18.59 -4.15 -12.85
N SER A 7 -19.17 -3.12 -13.47
CA SER A 7 -18.88 -2.74 -14.86
C SER A 7 -17.44 -2.29 -15.08
N LEU A 8 -16.83 -1.64 -14.08
CA LEU A 8 -15.43 -1.23 -14.10
C LEU A 8 -14.52 -2.41 -13.75
N ALA A 9 -14.87 -3.19 -12.72
CA ALA A 9 -14.15 -4.38 -12.30
C ALA A 9 -14.01 -5.40 -13.45
N ALA A 10 -15.06 -5.60 -14.25
CA ALA A 10 -15.06 -6.52 -15.39
C ALA A 10 -14.06 -6.14 -16.50
N ARG A 11 -13.59 -4.88 -16.55
CA ARG A 11 -12.58 -4.42 -17.52
C ARG A 11 -11.15 -4.71 -17.09
N LEU A 12 -10.94 -5.11 -15.83
CA LEU A 12 -9.62 -5.46 -15.33
C LEU A 12 -9.30 -6.92 -15.64
N PRO A 13 -8.04 -7.23 -16.02
CA PRO A 13 -7.63 -8.61 -16.19
C PRO A 13 -7.77 -9.34 -14.85
N LYS A 14 -8.47 -10.48 -14.87
CA LYS A 14 -8.53 -11.41 -13.74
C LYS A 14 -7.36 -12.37 -13.88
N HIS A 15 -6.55 -12.49 -12.82
CA HIS A 15 -5.47 -13.46 -12.82
C HIS A 15 -5.96 -14.74 -12.14
N ASP A 16 -6.29 -15.75 -12.93
CA ASP A 16 -6.55 -17.10 -12.41
C ASP A 16 -5.21 -17.83 -12.26
N PRO A 17 -4.84 -18.31 -11.06
CA PRO A 17 -3.69 -19.19 -10.93
C PRO A 17 -4.08 -20.57 -11.46
N ALA A 18 -3.68 -20.90 -12.68
CA ALA A 18 -3.83 -22.25 -13.21
C ALA A 18 -2.62 -23.11 -12.83
N PRO A 19 -2.77 -24.26 -12.16
CA PRO A 19 -1.71 -25.25 -12.05
C PRO A 19 -1.91 -26.40 -13.05
N SER A 20 -0.82 -26.88 -13.66
CA SER A 20 -0.79 -28.21 -14.30
C SER A 20 0.59 -28.89 -14.16
N SER A 21 0.60 -29.96 -13.34
CA SER A 21 1.31 -31.27 -13.41
C SER A 21 2.45 -31.47 -14.42
N ASP A 22 3.55 -32.20 -14.20
CA ASP A 22 4.07 -33.03 -13.10
C ASP A 22 5.61 -33.15 -13.27
N GLY A 23 6.35 -33.35 -12.17
CA GLY A 23 7.80 -33.64 -12.16
C GLY A 23 8.72 -32.48 -11.77
N GLY A 24 8.21 -31.24 -11.80
CA GLY A 24 8.99 -30.02 -11.55
C GLY A 24 8.58 -29.25 -10.30
N ALA A 25 7.80 -29.81 -9.39
CA ALA A 25 7.17 -29.02 -8.30
C ALA A 25 8.18 -28.35 -7.35
N LEU A 26 9.30 -29.02 -7.06
CA LEU A 26 10.35 -28.48 -6.19
C LEU A 26 11.24 -27.47 -6.93
N ASP A 27 11.65 -27.77 -8.16
CA ASP A 27 12.45 -26.85 -8.99
C ASP A 27 11.65 -25.61 -9.41
N PHE A 28 10.35 -25.79 -9.67
CA PHE A 28 9.39 -24.72 -9.87
C PHE A 28 9.17 -23.94 -8.57
N ALA A 29 9.02 -24.58 -7.41
CA ALA A 29 8.89 -23.87 -6.14
C ALA A 29 10.16 -23.09 -5.77
N ILE A 30 11.35 -23.61 -6.04
CA ILE A 30 12.63 -22.93 -5.85
C ILE A 30 12.78 -21.80 -6.88
N GLY A 31 12.49 -22.06 -8.15
CA GLY A 31 12.49 -21.06 -9.22
C GLY A 31 11.51 -19.92 -8.95
N VAL A 32 10.31 -20.24 -8.46
CA VAL A 32 9.29 -19.28 -8.03
C VAL A 32 9.73 -18.57 -6.75
N ALA A 33 10.32 -19.23 -5.77
CA ALA A 33 10.82 -18.57 -4.56
C ALA A 33 12.00 -17.63 -4.84
N LEU A 34 12.88 -17.99 -5.77
CA LEU A 34 13.99 -17.15 -6.22
C LEU A 34 13.53 -16.04 -7.16
N ALA A 35 12.54 -16.29 -8.02
CA ALA A 35 11.94 -15.28 -8.89
C ALA A 35 11.08 -14.30 -8.07
N LEU A 36 10.24 -14.77 -7.15
CA LEU A 36 9.48 -13.94 -6.21
C LEU A 36 10.41 -13.27 -5.21
N GLY A 37 11.46 -13.93 -4.74
CA GLY A 37 12.47 -13.35 -3.85
C GLY A 37 13.34 -12.32 -4.55
N GLY A 38 13.69 -12.54 -5.83
CA GLY A 38 14.46 -11.63 -6.67
C GLY A 38 13.62 -10.44 -7.15
N VAL A 39 12.37 -10.68 -7.57
CA VAL A 39 11.39 -9.63 -7.88
C VAL A 39 11.07 -8.87 -6.60
N ALA A 40 10.84 -9.53 -5.46
CA ALA A 40 10.65 -8.85 -4.18
C ALA A 40 11.91 -8.09 -3.77
N ALA A 41 13.13 -8.59 -3.98
CA ALA A 41 14.36 -7.88 -3.63
C ALA A 41 14.61 -6.67 -4.54
N VAL A 42 14.38 -6.80 -5.85
CA VAL A 42 14.47 -5.72 -6.83
C VAL A 42 13.35 -4.70 -6.61
N GLN A 43 12.14 -5.15 -6.29
CA GLN A 43 11.02 -4.28 -5.93
C GLN A 43 11.24 -3.66 -4.56
N ILE A 44 11.79 -4.34 -3.56
CA ILE A 44 12.17 -3.77 -2.25
C ILE A 44 13.29 -2.77 -2.45
N TYR A 45 14.26 -3.02 -3.34
CA TYR A 45 15.34 -2.07 -3.63
C TYR A 45 14.84 -0.84 -4.39
N ARG A 46 13.98 -1.03 -5.40
CA ARG A 46 13.31 0.06 -6.13
C ARG A 46 12.31 0.82 -5.26
N LEU A 47 11.52 0.10 -4.46
CA LEU A 47 10.63 0.63 -3.43
C LEU A 47 11.45 1.40 -2.44
N ARG A 48 12.56 0.91 -1.90
CA ARG A 48 13.42 1.67 -0.98
C ARG A 48 13.87 2.99 -1.58
N ARG A 49 14.32 3.02 -2.85
CA ARG A 49 14.68 4.27 -3.53
C ARG A 49 13.50 5.21 -3.77
N VAL A 50 12.35 4.67 -4.15
CA VAL A 50 11.12 5.45 -4.39
C VAL A 50 10.53 5.94 -3.07
N VAL A 51 10.62 5.12 -2.03
CA VAL A 51 10.22 5.37 -0.64
C VAL A 51 11.07 6.43 -0.01
N ASP A 52 12.41 6.33 -0.09
CA ASP A 52 13.34 7.33 0.43
C ASP A 52 13.08 8.70 -0.24
N ALA A 53 12.61 8.69 -1.49
CA ALA A 53 12.15 9.88 -2.18
C ALA A 53 10.76 10.36 -1.73
N ILE A 54 9.84 9.45 -1.37
CA ILE A 54 8.46 9.71 -0.90
C ILE A 54 8.44 10.22 0.55
N THR A 55 9.37 9.79 1.40
CA THR A 55 9.38 10.06 2.85
C THR A 55 10.12 11.34 3.23
N ALA A 56 10.32 12.28 2.30
CA ALA A 56 11.19 13.43 2.51
C ALA A 56 10.75 14.33 3.68
N ASP A 57 9.46 14.34 4.09
CA ASP A 57 8.95 15.23 5.14
C ASP A 57 7.97 14.57 6.15
N ILE A 58 8.13 13.27 6.48
CA ILE A 58 7.31 12.62 7.54
C ILE A 58 8.03 12.38 8.86
N GLU A 59 9.28 12.82 8.98
CA GLU A 59 10.09 12.69 10.19
C GLU A 59 9.41 13.18 11.48
N PRO A 60 8.59 14.26 11.47
CA PRO A 60 7.85 14.68 12.65
C PRO A 60 6.90 13.63 13.24
N LEU A 61 6.44 12.67 12.41
CA LEU A 61 5.51 11.60 12.78
C LEU A 61 6.22 10.37 13.38
N PHE A 62 7.54 10.30 13.33
CA PHE A 62 8.26 9.13 13.83
C PHE A 62 8.19 9.04 15.36
N PRO A 63 7.92 7.84 15.91
CA PRO A 63 7.86 7.64 17.35
C PRO A 63 9.25 7.80 17.96
N ARG A 64 9.37 8.69 18.95
CA ARG A 64 10.62 9.06 19.63
C ARG A 64 10.92 8.16 20.83
N SER A 65 9.92 7.43 21.33
CA SER A 65 10.03 6.55 22.48
C SER A 65 9.39 5.18 22.24
N PRO A 66 9.77 4.13 23.02
CA PRO A 66 9.11 2.82 22.93
C PRO A 66 7.60 2.87 23.23
N ARG A 67 7.16 3.80 24.08
CA ARG A 67 5.73 4.00 24.39
C ARG A 67 4.98 4.54 23.17
N GLU A 68 5.55 5.51 22.46
CA GLU A 68 4.98 6.03 21.21
C GLU A 68 4.89 4.94 20.14
N ARG A 69 5.85 4.01 20.06
CA ARG A 69 5.78 2.89 19.11
C ARG A 69 4.57 1.99 19.33
N ILE A 70 4.16 1.79 20.59
CA ILE A 70 2.96 1.02 20.91
C ILE A 70 1.71 1.82 20.49
N ALA A 71 1.70 3.13 20.72
CA ALA A 71 0.59 4.01 20.34
C ALA A 71 0.40 4.14 18.81
N VAL A 72 1.45 3.88 18.01
CA VAL A 72 1.35 3.85 16.53
C VAL A 72 0.49 2.68 16.04
N VAL A 73 0.43 1.55 16.74
CA VAL A 73 -0.35 0.37 16.31
C VAL A 73 -1.84 0.69 16.13
N PRO A 74 -2.57 1.22 17.13
CA PRO A 74 -3.98 1.58 16.95
C PRO A 74 -4.17 2.72 15.93
N LEU A 75 -3.18 3.60 15.75
CA LEU A 75 -3.22 4.64 14.71
C LEU A 75 -3.20 4.01 13.31
N CYS A 76 -2.26 3.10 13.03
CA CYS A 76 -2.17 2.37 11.77
C CYS A 76 -3.43 1.54 11.49
N LEU A 77 -3.98 0.90 12.52
CA LEU A 77 -5.24 0.16 12.38
C LEU A 77 -6.39 1.10 12.05
N ASN A 78 -6.53 2.21 12.77
CA ASN A 78 -7.57 3.19 12.46
C ASN A 78 -7.45 3.73 11.03
N ALA A 79 -6.25 4.13 10.62
CA ALA A 79 -5.99 4.61 9.25
C ALA A 79 -6.35 3.55 8.22
N GLY A 80 -5.79 2.34 8.32
CA GLY A 80 -6.07 1.26 7.38
C GLY A 80 -7.56 0.89 7.29
N PHE A 81 -8.31 0.95 8.40
CA PHE A 81 -9.75 0.70 8.37
C PHE A 81 -10.54 1.86 7.76
N SER A 82 -10.36 3.06 8.32
CA SER A 82 -11.16 4.23 7.96
C SER A 82 -10.88 4.69 6.53
N GLU A 83 -9.61 4.71 6.12
CA GLU A 83 -9.23 5.16 4.79
C GLU A 83 -9.66 4.17 3.72
N GLU A 84 -9.53 2.86 3.94
CA GLU A 84 -10.01 1.88 2.95
C GLU A 84 -11.54 1.89 2.86
N LEU A 85 -12.26 1.98 3.98
CA LEU A 85 -13.72 2.14 3.95
C LEU A 85 -14.14 3.40 3.18
N PHE A 86 -13.45 4.51 3.40
CA PHE A 86 -13.84 5.77 2.78
C PHE A 86 -13.44 5.83 1.31
N PHE A 87 -12.17 5.61 0.99
CA PHE A 87 -11.62 5.84 -0.34
C PHE A 87 -11.80 4.67 -1.31
N ARG A 88 -12.09 3.44 -0.83
CA ARG A 88 -12.29 2.28 -1.72
C ARG A 88 -13.75 1.86 -1.79
N LEU A 89 -14.58 2.29 -0.83
CA LEU A 89 -16.00 1.98 -0.83
C LEU A 89 -16.86 3.25 -0.85
N ALA A 90 -16.91 4.01 0.24
CA ALA A 90 -17.95 5.03 0.44
C ALA A 90 -17.89 6.18 -0.58
N LEU A 91 -16.75 6.83 -0.74
CA LEU A 91 -16.59 7.98 -1.63
C LEU A 91 -16.71 7.60 -3.11
N PRO A 92 -16.04 6.55 -3.63
CA PRO A 92 -16.26 6.11 -5.01
C PRO A 92 -17.72 5.73 -5.28
N LEU A 93 -18.40 5.10 -4.31
CA LEU A 93 -19.79 4.69 -4.45
C LEU A 93 -20.72 5.90 -4.54
N LEU A 94 -20.56 6.87 -3.65
CA LEU A 94 -21.35 8.10 -3.64
C LEU A 94 -21.19 8.87 -4.97
N VAL A 95 -19.95 9.02 -5.44
CA VAL A 95 -19.70 9.72 -6.71
C VAL A 95 -20.26 8.92 -7.88
N ALA A 96 -20.08 7.60 -7.90
CA ALA A 96 -20.63 6.75 -8.96
C ALA A 96 -22.16 6.79 -9.00
N ASP A 97 -22.83 6.88 -7.85
CA ASP A 97 -24.29 7.01 -7.75
C ASP A 97 -24.78 8.34 -8.36
N VAL A 98 -24.05 9.43 -8.12
CA VAL A 98 -24.38 10.75 -8.68
C VAL A 98 -24.03 10.86 -10.18
N THR A 99 -22.88 10.32 -10.60
CA THR A 99 -22.38 10.52 -11.98
C THR A 99 -22.68 9.36 -12.92
N GLY A 100 -23.19 8.24 -12.42
CA GLY A 100 -23.37 6.98 -13.17
C GLY A 100 -22.05 6.31 -13.60
N SER A 101 -20.91 6.69 -13.02
CA SER A 101 -19.58 6.23 -13.48
C SER A 101 -18.66 5.89 -12.31
N ALA A 102 -18.42 4.59 -12.10
CA ALA A 102 -17.43 4.11 -11.16
C ALA A 102 -16.01 4.61 -11.47
N ALA A 103 -15.68 4.81 -12.76
CA ALA A 103 -14.37 5.33 -13.15
C ALA A 103 -14.16 6.76 -12.63
N ILE A 104 -15.19 7.61 -12.71
CA ILE A 104 -15.16 8.96 -12.13
C ILE A 104 -15.07 8.86 -10.61
N GLY A 105 -15.86 7.96 -9.98
CA GLY A 105 -15.83 7.78 -8.53
C GLY A 105 -14.47 7.39 -7.97
N PHE A 106 -13.82 6.39 -8.57
CA PHE A 106 -12.46 6.01 -8.17
C PHE A 106 -11.42 7.05 -8.55
N GLY A 107 -11.59 7.79 -9.66
CA GLY A 107 -10.71 8.91 -10.02
C GLY A 107 -10.74 10.03 -8.97
N VAL A 108 -11.94 10.43 -8.53
CA VAL A 108 -12.12 11.43 -7.47
C VAL A 108 -11.54 10.94 -6.15
N ALA A 109 -11.84 9.69 -5.76
CA ALA A 109 -11.33 9.14 -4.52
C ALA A 109 -9.81 9.04 -4.51
N LEU A 110 -9.19 8.67 -5.64
CA LEU A 110 -7.74 8.56 -5.76
C LEU A 110 -7.06 9.93 -5.69
N ALA A 111 -7.63 10.94 -6.34
CA ALA A 111 -7.14 12.32 -6.24
C ALA A 111 -7.27 12.86 -4.80
N ALA A 112 -8.41 12.65 -4.15
CA ALA A 112 -8.63 13.06 -2.76
C ALA A 112 -7.68 12.35 -1.79
N PHE A 113 -7.44 11.04 -1.98
CA PHE A 113 -6.50 10.26 -1.19
C PHE A 113 -5.07 10.81 -1.31
N GLY A 114 -4.61 11.08 -2.54
CA GLY A 114 -3.30 11.70 -2.76
C GLY A 114 -3.17 13.09 -2.12
N LEU A 115 -4.19 13.94 -2.29
CA LEU A 115 -4.20 15.30 -1.73
C LEU A 115 -4.21 15.32 -0.20
N MET A 116 -4.85 14.35 0.47
CA MET A 116 -4.80 14.21 1.92
C MET A 116 -3.35 14.03 2.44
N HIS A 117 -2.47 13.52 1.58
CA HIS A 117 -1.06 13.30 1.86
C HIS A 117 -0.16 14.47 1.40
N ALA A 118 -0.71 15.65 1.10
CA ALA A 118 0.06 16.81 0.68
C ALA A 118 1.14 17.23 1.69
N TYR A 119 0.94 16.93 2.98
CA TYR A 119 1.91 17.20 4.05
C TYR A 119 3.24 16.41 3.89
N GLN A 120 3.26 15.36 3.06
CA GLN A 120 4.46 14.57 2.77
C GLN A 120 5.29 15.17 1.61
N GLY A 121 4.89 16.33 1.10
CA GLY A 121 5.44 16.93 -0.12
C GLY A 121 4.96 16.23 -1.39
N TRP A 122 5.31 16.79 -2.56
CA TRP A 122 4.78 16.32 -3.85
C TRP A 122 5.17 14.87 -4.18
N LYS A 123 6.35 14.41 -3.73
CA LYS A 123 6.80 13.02 -3.89
C LYS A 123 5.93 12.09 -3.06
N GLY A 124 5.61 12.50 -1.83
CA GLY A 124 4.67 11.83 -0.95
C GLY A 124 3.31 11.64 -1.61
N VAL A 125 2.73 12.72 -2.13
CA VAL A 125 1.46 12.70 -2.88
C VAL A 125 1.49 11.69 -4.03
N VAL A 126 2.52 11.74 -4.89
CA VAL A 126 2.63 10.81 -6.03
C VAL A 126 2.75 9.37 -5.52
N GLY A 127 3.60 9.13 -4.52
CA GLY A 127 3.81 7.81 -3.94
C GLY A 127 2.55 7.21 -3.34
N THR A 128 1.85 7.95 -2.49
CA THR A 128 0.61 7.50 -1.83
C THR A 128 -0.51 7.32 -2.85
N THR A 129 -0.61 8.18 -3.86
CA THR A 129 -1.56 8.02 -4.97
C THR A 129 -1.30 6.71 -5.73
N LEU A 130 -0.03 6.39 -6.04
CA LEU A 130 0.32 5.14 -6.73
C LEU A 130 -0.01 3.90 -5.89
N VAL A 131 0.37 3.88 -4.61
CA VAL A 131 0.02 2.79 -3.68
C VAL A 131 -1.51 2.66 -3.58
N GLY A 132 -2.20 3.78 -3.42
CA GLY A 132 -3.65 3.82 -3.35
C GLY A 132 -4.34 3.33 -4.63
N GLY A 133 -3.72 3.55 -5.79
CA GLY A 133 -4.17 3.04 -7.08
C GLY A 133 -4.02 1.51 -7.16
N LEU A 134 -2.90 0.97 -6.68
CA LEU A 134 -2.67 -0.47 -6.61
C LEU A 134 -3.70 -1.18 -5.70
N LEU A 135 -3.97 -0.61 -4.52
CA LEU A 135 -5.01 -1.13 -3.63
C LEU A 135 -6.40 -1.05 -4.26
N THR A 136 -6.69 0.02 -5.03
CA THR A 136 -7.95 0.17 -5.76
C THR A 136 -8.11 -0.89 -6.85
N VAL A 137 -7.07 -1.16 -7.64
CA VAL A 137 -7.08 -2.23 -8.64
C VAL A 137 -7.30 -3.59 -7.97
N HIS A 138 -6.58 -3.86 -6.88
CA HIS A 138 -6.75 -5.11 -6.12
C HIS A 138 -8.18 -5.23 -5.56
N TYR A 139 -8.74 -4.15 -5.04
CA TYR A 139 -10.13 -4.11 -4.58
C TYR A 139 -11.07 -4.48 -5.72
N LEU A 140 -10.96 -3.82 -6.88
CA LEU A 140 -11.80 -4.07 -8.04
C LEU A 140 -11.69 -5.50 -8.59
N GLN A 141 -10.52 -6.12 -8.50
CA GLN A 141 -10.32 -7.50 -8.95
C GLN A 141 -10.90 -8.55 -7.98
N HIS A 142 -10.76 -8.34 -6.67
CA HIS A 142 -11.00 -9.40 -5.67
C HIS A 142 -12.15 -9.11 -4.70
N GLY A 143 -12.57 -7.85 -4.56
CA GLY A 143 -13.63 -7.41 -3.64
C GLY A 143 -13.31 -7.53 -2.15
N ALA A 144 -12.10 -7.97 -1.77
CA ALA A 144 -11.70 -8.26 -0.40
C ALA A 144 -11.25 -7.01 0.38
N LEU A 145 -12.21 -6.18 0.80
CA LEU A 145 -11.92 -4.91 1.47
C LEU A 145 -11.24 -5.08 2.83
N LEU A 146 -11.66 -6.06 3.64
CA LEU A 146 -11.07 -6.32 4.96
C LEU A 146 -9.58 -6.70 4.87
N TRP A 147 -9.21 -7.45 3.82
CA TRP A 147 -7.81 -7.76 3.54
C TRP A 147 -7.01 -6.48 3.24
N LEU A 148 -7.55 -5.57 2.44
CA LEU A 148 -6.90 -4.30 2.13
C LEU A 148 -6.73 -3.40 3.35
N MET A 149 -7.69 -3.39 4.28
CA MET A 149 -7.53 -2.68 5.56
C MET A 149 -6.31 -3.19 6.34
N GLY A 150 -6.14 -4.51 6.39
CA GLY A 150 -4.98 -5.14 7.03
C GLY A 150 -3.67 -4.83 6.31
N VAL A 151 -3.65 -4.90 4.98
CA VAL A 151 -2.49 -4.55 4.16
C VAL A 151 -2.09 -3.08 4.34
N HIS A 152 -3.05 -2.16 4.32
CA HIS A 152 -2.81 -0.74 4.55
C HIS A 152 -2.22 -0.50 5.94
N ALA A 153 -2.87 -1.02 6.99
CA ALA A 153 -2.35 -0.90 8.35
C ALA A 153 -0.92 -1.46 8.49
N ALA A 154 -0.60 -2.55 7.79
CA ALA A 154 0.75 -3.11 7.75
C ALA A 154 1.76 -2.21 7.03
N ILE A 155 1.37 -1.58 5.91
CA ILE A 155 2.18 -0.60 5.19
C ILE A 155 2.54 0.57 6.13
N ASP A 156 1.57 1.10 6.87
CA ASP A 156 1.78 2.20 7.81
C ASP A 156 2.70 1.81 8.96
N LEU A 157 2.51 0.60 9.51
CA LEU A 157 3.34 0.09 10.60
C LEU A 157 4.81 -0.04 10.17
N VAL A 158 5.04 -0.53 8.96
CA VAL A 158 6.39 -0.61 8.37
C VAL A 158 6.96 0.80 8.17
N ALA A 159 6.16 1.74 7.68
CA ALA A 159 6.58 3.11 7.42
C ALA A 159 6.97 3.85 8.72
N LEU A 160 6.19 3.71 9.79
CA LEU A 160 6.35 4.48 11.03
C LEU A 160 7.24 3.80 12.08
N ILE A 161 7.38 2.47 12.07
CA ILE A 161 8.18 1.75 13.10
C ILE A 161 9.45 1.16 12.52
N VAL A 162 9.32 0.32 11.49
CA VAL A 162 10.45 -0.49 10.99
C VAL A 162 11.51 0.40 10.36
N ARG A 163 11.11 1.37 9.53
CA ARG A 163 12.06 2.24 8.82
C ARG A 163 12.86 3.16 9.75
N PRO A 164 12.25 3.94 10.66
CA PRO A 164 13.01 4.82 11.55
C PRO A 164 13.96 4.04 12.47
N TRP A 165 13.56 2.83 12.87
CA TRP A 165 14.40 1.97 13.70
C TRP A 165 15.64 1.46 12.95
N ILE A 166 15.51 1.07 11.68
CA ILE A 166 16.66 0.69 10.84
C ILE A 166 17.57 1.90 10.60
N ALA A 167 16.99 3.05 10.24
CA ALA A 167 17.74 4.29 10.00
C ALA A 167 18.57 4.71 11.23
N GLY A 168 17.96 4.73 12.42
CA GLY A 168 18.65 5.06 13.67
C GLY A 168 19.81 4.11 14.00
N ARG A 169 19.69 2.82 13.69
CA ARG A 169 20.77 1.84 13.88
C ARG A 169 21.94 2.02 12.92
N MET A 170 21.68 2.41 11.68
CA MET A 170 22.73 2.65 10.68
C MET A 170 23.53 3.92 11.01
N VAL A 171 22.87 4.98 11.46
CA VAL A 171 23.52 6.23 11.89
C VAL A 171 24.37 6.00 13.15
N GLY A 172 23.82 5.32 14.17
CA GLY A 172 24.57 4.99 15.39
C GLY A 172 25.82 4.14 15.14
N ARG A 173 25.78 3.22 14.16
CA ARG A 173 26.96 2.42 13.76
C ARG A 173 28.03 3.25 13.05
N ARG A 174 27.65 4.24 12.24
CA ARG A 174 28.60 5.14 11.56
C ARG A 174 29.28 6.09 12.54
N ALA A 175 28.56 6.58 13.55
CA ALA A 175 29.12 7.43 14.60
C ALA A 175 30.10 6.70 15.55
N MET A 176 29.97 5.38 15.70
CA MET A 176 30.90 4.56 16.49
C MET A 176 32.14 4.11 15.70
N ALA A 177 32.14 4.26 14.37
CA ALA A 177 33.22 3.83 13.47
C ALA A 177 34.08 5.00 12.96
N ALA A 178 33.81 6.22 13.42
CA ALA A 178 34.54 7.46 13.15
C ALA A 178 35.23 7.93 14.44
#